data_AF-A0A9E3K051-F1
#
_entry.id   AF-A0A9E3K051-F1
#
_cell.length_a   1.000
_cell.length_b   1.000
_cell.length_c   1.000
_cell.angle_alpha   90.00
_cell.angle_beta   90.00
_cell.angle_gamma   90.00
#
_symmetry.space_group_name_H-M   'P 1'
#
loop_
_entity.id
_entity.type
_entity.pdbx_description
1 polymer ?
#
loop_
_entity_poly.entity_id
_entity_poly.type
_entity_poly.pdbx_seq_one_letter_code
_entity_poly.pdbx_strand_id
1 'polypeptide(L)'
;MANWRRSTPQMQAATESVAVAPSLLPPLKPSKSPRSRMMRQYDLVERVRTYNPDTNEDLLNRAYVYAMKAHGAQTRASGDPYFSHPLEVAAILTDLKLDDATIVAALLHDTIEDTEATRGEIDQIFGPEIGALVEGLTKLKRLELVSREAKQAENLRKLLLAIADDVRVLLIKLADRLHNMRTLEFVPPASRRRIAEETLDIYAPLAGRMGMQDMREELEDLSFRTLDPEAYSVVMQRLDSLAERNRNLIGEIESQLSKNLQKNGVTARVYGRRKQPFSIWTKMERK
;
A
#
# COMPACT_ATOMS: atom_id res chain seq x y z
N MET A 1 -16.65 7.92 -11.10
CA MET A 1 -17.30 8.90 -10.19
C MET A 1 -18.37 8.15 -9.42
N ALA A 2 -18.09 7.88 -8.15
CA ALA A 2 -18.88 6.99 -7.31
C ALA A 2 -20.11 7.74 -6.75
N ASN A 3 -21.28 7.45 -7.30
CA ASN A 3 -22.56 8.10 -6.98
C ASN A 3 -23.34 7.43 -5.81
N TRP A 4 -22.68 6.63 -4.97
CA TRP A 4 -23.34 5.94 -3.85
C TRP A 4 -23.56 6.84 -2.61
N ARG A 5 -23.16 8.12 -2.66
CA ARG A 5 -23.20 9.06 -1.52
C ARG A 5 -24.55 9.71 -1.21
N ARG A 6 -25.70 9.20 -1.70
CA ARG A 6 -27.01 9.78 -1.34
C ARG A 6 -28.06 8.71 -1.04
N SER A 7 -28.40 8.62 0.25
CA SER A 7 -29.71 8.25 0.80
C SER A 7 -30.14 6.77 0.70
N THR A 8 -30.05 6.03 1.81
CA THR A 8 -31.17 5.16 2.20
C THR A 8 -31.19 4.87 3.72
N PRO A 9 -32.30 5.16 4.44
CA PRO A 9 -32.52 4.81 5.84
C PRO A 9 -32.96 3.34 6.02
N GLN A 10 -32.38 2.41 5.24
CA GLN A 10 -32.86 1.02 5.13
C GLN A 10 -32.08 0.00 5.96
N MET A 11 -31.18 0.46 6.84
CA MET A 11 -30.48 -0.38 7.82
C MET A 11 -30.94 -0.19 9.27
N GLN A 12 -31.98 0.61 9.51
CA GLN A 12 -32.61 0.72 10.85
C GLN A 12 -33.68 -0.35 11.12
N ALA A 13 -34.06 -1.17 10.13
CA ALA A 13 -35.15 -2.14 10.27
C ALA A 13 -34.71 -3.58 10.60
N ALA A 14 -33.44 -3.80 10.96
CA ALA A 14 -32.94 -5.13 11.35
C ALA A 14 -32.34 -5.16 12.77
N THR A 15 -32.62 -4.15 13.59
CA THR A 15 -32.16 -4.02 14.98
C THR A 15 -33.27 -4.29 15.99
N GLU A 16 -34.03 -5.37 15.81
CA GLU A 16 -34.90 -5.87 16.88
C GLU A 16 -34.66 -7.37 17.12
N SER A 17 -34.42 -7.69 18.39
CA SER A 17 -34.29 -9.02 19.01
C SER A 17 -32.98 -9.81 18.83
N VAL A 18 -31.89 -9.30 19.43
CA VAL A 18 -30.91 -10.20 20.08
C VAL A 18 -30.55 -9.62 21.44
N ALA A 19 -31.00 -10.29 22.50
CA ALA A 19 -30.66 -9.95 23.88
C ALA A 19 -29.14 -10.10 24.09
N VAL A 20 -28.48 -9.02 24.50
CA VAL A 20 -27.06 -9.00 24.82
C VAL A 20 -26.87 -9.56 26.24
N ALA A 21 -26.36 -10.78 26.35
CA ALA A 21 -25.85 -11.31 27.61
C ALA A 21 -24.49 -10.63 27.94
N PRO A 22 -24.20 -10.27 29.21
CA PRO A 22 -22.90 -9.69 29.56
C PRO A 22 -21.78 -10.71 29.37
N SER A 23 -20.79 -10.40 28.53
CA SER A 23 -19.63 -11.26 28.32
C SER A 23 -18.71 -11.24 29.54
N LEU A 24 -18.61 -12.37 30.25
CA LEU A 24 -17.69 -12.59 31.38
C LEU A 24 -16.31 -13.13 30.96
N LEU A 25 -15.79 -12.70 29.80
CA LEU A 25 -14.42 -13.07 29.40
C LEU A 25 -13.43 -11.99 29.86
N PRO A 26 -12.37 -12.35 30.62
CA PRO A 26 -11.33 -11.41 31.00
C PRO A 26 -10.59 -10.91 29.75
N PRO A 27 -10.06 -9.68 29.77
CA PRO A 27 -9.36 -9.11 28.63
C PRO A 27 -8.17 -9.99 28.24
N LEU A 28 -8.20 -10.48 27.01
CA LEU A 28 -7.08 -11.19 26.40
C LEU A 28 -5.86 -10.28 26.45
N LYS A 29 -4.83 -10.70 27.21
CA LYS A 29 -3.54 -10.02 27.25
C LYS A 29 -2.99 -9.90 25.83
N PRO A 30 -2.49 -8.72 25.40
CA PRO A 30 -1.98 -8.56 24.06
C PRO A 30 -0.81 -9.52 23.86
N SER A 31 -1.00 -10.47 22.94
CA SER A 31 0.09 -11.28 22.39
C SER A 31 1.12 -10.32 21.82
N LYS A 32 2.32 -10.33 22.39
CA LYS A 32 3.45 -9.53 21.89
C LYS A 32 3.75 -10.05 20.48
N SER A 33 3.30 -9.32 19.46
CA SER A 33 3.76 -9.56 18.10
C SER A 33 5.29 -9.45 18.10
N PRO A 34 6.01 -10.32 17.36
CA PRO A 34 7.44 -10.15 17.20
C PRO A 34 7.65 -8.78 16.57
N ARG A 35 8.36 -7.89 17.28
CA ARG A 35 8.70 -6.55 16.78
C ARG A 35 9.20 -6.70 15.35
N SER A 36 8.48 -6.11 14.40
CA SER A 36 8.91 -6.03 13.00
C SER A 36 10.36 -5.56 13.01
N ARG A 37 11.28 -6.42 12.55
CA ARG A 37 12.69 -6.07 12.45
C ARG A 37 12.78 -5.02 11.35
N MET A 38 12.83 -3.76 11.75
CA MET A 38 13.01 -2.62 10.84
C MET A 38 14.18 -2.95 9.90
N MET A 39 13.93 -2.85 8.59
CA MET A 39 14.93 -3.13 7.59
C MET A 39 16.14 -2.22 7.83
N ARG A 40 17.35 -2.77 7.78
CA ARG A 40 18.59 -1.99 7.90
C ARG A 40 19.14 -1.67 6.51
N GLN A 41 20.09 -0.73 6.44
CA GLN A 41 20.81 -0.37 5.22
C GLN A 41 21.29 -1.60 4.43
N TYR A 42 21.99 -2.51 5.10
CA TYR A 42 22.52 -3.73 4.49
C TYR A 42 21.42 -4.66 3.98
N ASP A 43 20.26 -4.70 4.67
CA ASP A 43 19.15 -5.56 4.25
C ASP A 43 18.54 -5.09 2.91
N LEU A 44 18.57 -3.78 2.62
CA LEU A 44 18.10 -3.24 1.33
C LEU A 44 19.02 -3.64 0.18
N VAL A 45 20.33 -3.43 0.34
CA VAL A 45 21.32 -3.74 -0.71
C VAL A 45 21.32 -5.23 -1.03
N GLU A 46 21.29 -6.10 -0.02
CA GLU A 46 21.20 -7.55 -0.21
C GLU A 46 19.92 -7.99 -0.93
N ARG A 47 18.78 -7.35 -0.64
CA ARG A 47 17.53 -7.60 -1.36
C ARG A 47 17.63 -7.23 -2.83
N VAL A 48 18.20 -6.06 -3.14
CA VAL A 48 18.42 -5.65 -4.54
C VAL A 48 19.35 -6.63 -5.24
N ARG A 49 20.46 -7.01 -4.60
CA ARG A 49 21.45 -7.94 -5.13
C ARG A 49 20.87 -9.33 -5.45
N THR A 50 19.83 -9.75 -4.72
CA THR A 50 19.16 -11.04 -4.95
C THR A 50 18.51 -11.12 -6.33
N TYR A 51 18.04 -10.01 -6.90
CA TYR A 51 17.44 -9.98 -8.23
C TYR A 51 18.25 -9.20 -9.27
N ASN A 52 19.17 -8.32 -8.83
CA ASN A 52 20.07 -7.55 -9.67
C ASN A 52 21.52 -7.70 -9.15
N PRO A 53 22.26 -8.74 -9.56
CA PRO A 53 23.64 -8.98 -9.11
C PRO A 53 24.63 -7.87 -9.48
N ASP A 54 24.33 -7.11 -10.54
CA ASP A 54 25.18 -6.02 -11.06
C ASP A 54 24.79 -4.64 -10.47
N THR A 55 24.03 -4.64 -9.36
CA THR A 55 23.60 -3.42 -8.69
C THR A 55 24.78 -2.56 -8.22
N ASN A 56 24.63 -1.24 -8.34
CA ASN A 56 25.60 -0.29 -7.83
C ASN A 56 25.40 -0.10 -6.32
N GLU A 57 26.04 -0.95 -5.53
CA GLU A 57 25.97 -0.92 -4.05
C GLU A 57 26.37 0.45 -3.48
N ASP A 58 27.41 1.07 -4.04
CA ASP A 58 27.89 2.39 -3.62
C ASP A 58 26.83 3.48 -3.84
N LEU A 59 26.11 3.42 -4.97
CA LEU A 59 25.03 4.36 -5.26
C LEU A 59 23.87 4.22 -4.27
N LEU A 60 23.42 2.99 -3.99
CA LEU A 60 22.37 2.71 -2.99
C LEU A 60 22.78 3.16 -1.59
N ASN A 61 24.03 2.88 -1.19
CA ASN A 61 24.58 3.29 0.08
C ASN A 61 24.66 4.82 0.22
N ARG A 62 25.11 5.51 -0.84
CA ARG A 62 25.16 6.97 -0.86
C ARG A 62 23.76 7.58 -0.72
N ALA A 63 22.77 7.02 -1.41
CA ALA A 63 21.38 7.47 -1.33
C ALA A 63 20.80 7.30 0.07
N TYR A 64 21.05 6.14 0.69
CA TYR A 64 20.65 5.86 2.07
C TYR A 64 21.24 6.87 3.05
N VAL A 65 22.56 7.09 3.00
CA VAL A 65 23.26 8.02 3.88
C VAL A 65 22.80 9.46 3.65
N TYR A 66 22.58 9.83 2.38
CA TYR A 66 22.10 11.16 2.03
C TYR A 66 20.71 11.41 2.60
N ALA A 67 19.74 10.52 2.33
CA ALA A 67 18.38 10.65 2.85
C ALA A 67 18.36 10.66 4.40
N MET A 68 19.20 9.85 5.05
CA MET A 68 19.34 9.86 6.51
C MET A 68 19.86 11.19 7.04
N LYS A 69 20.86 11.78 6.37
CA LYS A 69 21.40 13.09 6.75
C LYS A 69 20.41 14.22 6.48
N ALA A 70 19.75 14.21 5.31
CA ALA A 70 18.82 15.24 4.89
C ALA A 70 17.60 15.34 5.81
N HIS A 71 17.05 14.20 6.21
CA HIS A 71 15.92 14.17 7.16
C HIS A 71 16.34 14.35 8.63
N GLY A 72 17.64 14.41 8.92
CA GLY A 72 18.22 14.77 10.22
C GLY A 72 17.81 13.87 11.39
N ALA A 73 18.32 14.17 12.59
CA ALA A 73 17.98 13.47 13.84
C ALA A 73 16.55 13.78 14.35
N GLN A 74 15.56 13.86 13.46
CA GLN A 74 14.16 13.92 13.87
C GLN A 74 13.78 12.55 14.44
N THR A 75 13.66 12.48 15.76
CA THR A 75 12.96 11.39 16.42
C THR A 75 11.47 11.66 16.31
N ARG A 76 10.66 10.65 15.92
CA ARG A 76 9.21 10.73 16.17
C ARG A 76 8.99 10.90 17.67
N ALA A 77 7.84 11.43 18.08
CA ALA A 77 7.42 11.43 19.49
C ALA A 77 7.42 10.02 20.14
N SER A 78 7.52 8.95 19.33
CA SER A 78 7.67 7.55 19.72
C SER A 78 9.11 7.05 19.91
N GLY A 79 10.15 7.82 19.54
CA GLY A 79 11.57 7.43 19.67
C GLY A 79 12.16 6.64 18.49
N ASP A 80 11.37 6.34 17.46
CA ASP A 80 11.85 5.69 16.24
C ASP A 80 12.52 6.70 15.28
N PRO A 81 13.58 6.32 14.54
CA PRO A 81 14.19 7.19 13.53
C PRO A 81 13.19 7.53 12.40
N TYR A 82 13.14 8.79 12.00
CA TYR A 82 12.34 9.29 10.87
C TYR A 82 12.62 8.57 9.54
N PHE A 83 13.80 7.97 9.40
CA PHE A 83 14.28 7.27 8.20
C PHE A 83 13.49 6.00 7.82
N SER A 84 12.52 5.55 8.61
CA SER A 84 11.77 4.33 8.32
C SER A 84 10.91 4.42 7.06
N HIS A 85 10.32 5.59 6.75
CA HIS A 85 9.39 5.69 5.63
C HIS A 85 10.05 5.50 4.25
N PRO A 86 11.05 6.30 3.83
CA PRO A 86 11.68 6.11 2.52
C PRO A 86 12.30 4.72 2.35
N LEU A 87 12.79 4.13 3.44
CA LEU A 87 13.35 2.79 3.44
C LEU A 87 12.28 1.71 3.21
N GLU A 88 11.11 1.83 3.82
CA GLU A 88 10.00 0.90 3.61
C GLU A 88 9.37 1.07 2.22
N VAL A 89 9.34 2.30 1.69
CA VAL A 89 8.94 2.54 0.29
C VAL A 89 9.91 1.83 -0.66
N ALA A 90 11.23 2.00 -0.45
CA ALA A 90 12.23 1.26 -1.20
C ALA A 90 12.06 -0.26 -1.06
N ALA A 91 11.73 -0.77 0.14
CA ALA A 91 11.46 -2.18 0.37
C ALA A 91 10.31 -2.72 -0.51
N ILE A 92 9.20 -1.99 -0.56
CA ILE A 92 8.05 -2.35 -1.41
C ILE A 92 8.47 -2.44 -2.89
N LEU A 93 9.33 -1.54 -3.34
CA LEU A 93 9.81 -1.53 -4.73
C LEU A 93 10.83 -2.64 -5.00
N THR A 94 11.59 -3.10 -4.00
CA THR A 94 12.45 -4.29 -4.15
C THR A 94 11.65 -5.57 -4.37
N ASP A 95 10.46 -5.69 -3.76
CA ASP A 95 9.56 -6.84 -4.01
C ASP A 95 9.05 -6.85 -5.46
N LEU A 96 8.99 -5.67 -6.09
CA LEU A 96 8.67 -5.48 -7.51
C LEU A 96 9.90 -5.61 -8.44
N LYS A 97 11.10 -5.83 -7.87
CA LYS A 97 12.37 -6.01 -8.58
C LYS A 97 12.75 -4.86 -9.51
N LEU A 98 12.57 -3.62 -9.06
CA LEU A 98 12.89 -2.43 -9.85
C LEU A 98 14.40 -2.11 -9.84
N ASP A 99 14.82 -1.30 -10.81
CA ASP A 99 16.20 -0.88 -11.04
C ASP A 99 16.75 0.05 -9.96
N ASP A 100 18.08 0.14 -9.88
CA ASP A 100 18.79 0.91 -8.86
C ASP A 100 18.35 2.38 -8.83
N ALA A 101 18.13 3.01 -9.98
CA ALA A 101 17.69 4.41 -10.07
C ALA A 101 16.32 4.60 -9.43
N THR A 102 15.39 3.66 -9.59
CA THR A 102 14.09 3.68 -8.92
C THR A 102 14.22 3.55 -7.41
N ILE A 103 15.06 2.61 -6.94
CA ILE A 103 15.26 2.39 -5.50
C ILE A 103 15.91 3.62 -4.86
N VAL A 104 16.89 4.23 -5.53
CA VAL A 104 17.50 5.49 -5.09
C VAL A 104 16.48 6.62 -5.07
N ALA A 105 15.71 6.81 -6.14
CA ALA A 105 14.68 7.85 -6.19
C ALA A 105 13.62 7.66 -5.09
N ALA A 106 13.29 6.42 -4.73
CA ALA A 106 12.41 6.12 -3.60
C ALA A 106 13.00 6.50 -2.24
N LEU A 107 14.31 6.29 -2.03
CA LEU A 107 14.99 6.76 -0.82
C LEU A 107 15.02 8.30 -0.73
N LEU A 108 15.03 8.98 -1.88
CA LEU A 108 15.14 10.43 -1.99
C LEU A 108 13.80 11.16 -2.19
N HIS A 109 12.68 10.45 -2.30
CA HIS A 109 11.45 11.02 -2.88
C HIS A 109 10.88 12.26 -2.17
N ASP A 110 11.03 12.35 -0.85
CA ASP A 110 10.56 13.48 -0.04
C ASP A 110 11.69 14.48 0.31
N THR A 111 12.93 14.25 -0.15
CA THR A 111 14.08 15.09 0.24
C THR A 111 13.96 16.53 -0.28
N ILE A 112 13.56 16.74 -1.54
CA ILE A 112 13.42 18.10 -2.12
C ILE A 112 12.32 18.92 -1.41
N GLU A 113 11.30 18.25 -0.88
CA GLU A 113 10.14 18.92 -0.32
C GLU A 113 10.23 19.15 1.18
N ASP A 114 10.75 18.16 1.91
CA ASP A 114 10.76 18.14 3.37
C ASP A 114 12.12 18.55 3.96
N THR A 115 13.12 18.82 3.12
CA THR A 115 14.47 19.20 3.54
C THR A 115 15.03 20.34 2.70
N GLU A 116 16.26 20.78 2.98
CA GLU A 116 16.96 21.82 2.21
C GLU A 116 17.59 21.30 0.90
N ALA A 117 17.42 20.00 0.60
CA ALA A 117 17.94 19.38 -0.62
C ALA A 117 17.42 20.08 -1.88
N THR A 118 18.29 20.25 -2.87
CA THR A 118 17.91 20.88 -4.15
C THR A 118 18.04 19.91 -5.32
N ARG A 119 17.26 20.16 -6.38
CA ARG A 119 17.37 19.41 -7.63
C ARG A 119 18.81 19.38 -8.17
N GLY A 120 19.48 20.53 -8.16
CA GLY A 120 20.87 20.64 -8.65
C GLY A 120 21.87 19.83 -7.82
N GLU A 121 21.66 19.73 -6.50
CA GLU A 121 22.48 18.87 -5.64
C GLU A 121 22.26 17.39 -5.95
N ILE A 122 21.00 16.96 -6.10
CA ILE A 122 20.68 15.56 -6.45
C ILE A 122 21.29 15.18 -7.81
N ASP A 123 21.25 16.08 -8.79
CA ASP A 123 21.88 15.84 -10.10
C ASP A 123 23.39 15.66 -10.00
N GLN A 124 24.07 16.47 -9.19
CA GLN A 124 25.52 16.39 -9.01
C GLN A 124 25.94 15.10 -8.29
N ILE A 125 25.15 14.66 -7.30
CA ILE A 125 25.49 13.50 -6.47
C ILE A 125 25.06 12.20 -7.16
N PHE A 126 23.83 12.12 -7.66
CA PHE A 126 23.19 10.89 -8.12
C PHE A 126 22.99 10.83 -9.63
N GLY A 127 23.16 11.95 -10.34
CA GLY A 127 23.00 12.02 -11.78
C GLY A 127 21.62 12.54 -12.23
N PRO A 128 21.53 13.00 -13.49
CA PRO A 128 20.36 13.70 -14.01
C PRO A 128 19.10 12.82 -14.12
N GLU A 129 19.27 11.51 -14.30
CA GLU A 129 18.17 10.55 -14.35
C GLU A 129 17.43 10.47 -13.00
N ILE A 130 18.17 10.22 -11.92
CA ILE A 130 17.60 10.13 -10.57
C ILE A 130 16.98 11.46 -10.16
N GLY A 131 17.65 12.58 -10.46
CA GLY A 131 17.05 13.89 -10.23
C GLY A 131 15.71 14.06 -10.94
N ALA A 132 15.57 13.54 -12.18
CA ALA A 132 14.33 13.65 -12.96
C ALA A 132 13.20 12.85 -12.33
N LEU A 133 13.50 11.66 -11.80
CA LEU A 133 12.55 10.87 -11.03
C LEU A 133 12.09 11.62 -9.78
N VAL A 134 13.03 12.14 -8.97
CA VAL A 134 12.71 12.85 -7.72
C VAL A 134 11.91 14.13 -8.00
N GLU A 135 12.28 14.90 -9.01
CA GLU A 135 11.52 16.10 -9.41
C GLU A 135 10.12 15.74 -9.93
N GLY A 136 9.98 14.64 -10.67
CA GLY A 136 8.69 14.11 -11.11
C GLY A 136 7.77 13.81 -9.93
N LEU A 137 8.30 13.22 -8.86
CA LEU A 137 7.57 12.92 -7.62
C LEU A 137 7.12 14.20 -6.90
N THR A 138 8.01 15.19 -6.78
CA THR A 138 7.69 16.51 -6.20
C THR A 138 6.60 17.25 -6.98
N LYS A 139 6.69 17.25 -8.32
CA LYS A 139 5.68 17.88 -9.19
C LYS A 139 4.31 17.22 -9.03
N LEU A 140 4.29 15.90 -8.94
CA LEU A 140 3.06 15.12 -8.79
C LEU A 140 2.34 15.47 -7.48
N LYS A 141 3.06 15.55 -6.35
CA LYS A 141 2.48 15.93 -5.05
C LYS A 141 1.90 17.35 -5.07
N ARG A 142 2.56 18.30 -5.75
CA ARG A 142 2.03 19.67 -5.93
C ARG A 142 0.74 19.69 -6.75
N LEU A 143 0.64 18.89 -7.81
CA LEU A 143 -0.58 18.77 -8.61
C LEU A 143 -1.74 18.18 -7.79
N GLU A 144 -1.48 17.21 -6.91
CA GLU A 144 -2.49 16.66 -5.99
C GLU A 144 -3.09 17.75 -5.08
N LEU A 145 -2.27 18.70 -4.59
CA LEU A 145 -2.74 19.80 -3.75
C LEU A 145 -3.68 20.77 -4.49
N VAL A 146 -3.37 21.11 -5.74
CA VAL A 146 -4.21 21.98 -6.60
C VAL A 146 -5.50 21.26 -7.04
N SER A 147 -5.44 19.93 -7.18
CA SER A 147 -6.57 19.08 -7.59
C SER A 147 -7.76 19.12 -6.62
N ARG A 148 -7.53 19.57 -5.37
CA ARG A 148 -8.51 19.62 -4.27
C ARG A 148 -9.70 20.54 -4.57
N GLU A 149 -9.61 21.41 -5.58
CA GLU A 149 -10.62 22.41 -5.93
C GLU A 149 -11.33 22.16 -7.30
N ALA A 150 -10.88 21.19 -8.11
CA ALA A 150 -11.34 21.02 -9.50
C ALA A 150 -11.91 19.61 -9.84
N LYS A 151 -12.69 19.53 -10.94
CA LYS A 151 -13.41 18.32 -11.42
C LYS A 151 -12.47 17.12 -11.67
N GLN A 152 -12.66 16.03 -10.93
CA GLN A 152 -11.85 14.79 -10.89
C GLN A 152 -11.34 14.23 -12.24
N ALA A 153 -12.03 14.45 -13.36
CA ALA A 153 -11.65 13.90 -14.67
C ALA A 153 -10.43 14.59 -15.31
N GLU A 154 -10.27 15.90 -15.10
CA GLU A 154 -9.11 16.64 -15.62
C GLU A 154 -7.85 16.35 -14.80
N ASN A 155 -8.01 16.12 -13.50
CA ASN A 155 -6.94 15.77 -12.57
C ASN A 155 -6.36 14.39 -12.86
N LEU A 156 -7.20 13.40 -13.16
CA LEU A 156 -6.72 12.09 -13.60
C LEU A 156 -5.92 12.21 -14.91
N ARG A 157 -6.35 13.05 -15.85
CA ARG A 157 -5.62 13.28 -17.11
C ARG A 157 -4.29 14.01 -16.89
N LYS A 158 -4.23 15.00 -16.00
CA LYS A 158 -2.98 15.71 -15.62
C LYS A 158 -2.01 14.81 -14.85
N LEU A 159 -2.54 13.99 -13.92
CA LEU A 159 -1.77 12.96 -13.22
C LEU A 159 -1.17 11.97 -14.22
N LEU A 160 -1.98 11.45 -15.15
CA LEU A 160 -1.52 10.53 -16.20
C LEU A 160 -0.50 11.16 -17.15
N LEU A 161 -0.59 12.47 -17.42
CA LEU A 161 0.40 13.19 -18.24
C LEU A 161 1.72 13.43 -17.49
N ALA A 162 1.70 13.68 -16.18
CA ALA A 162 2.92 13.77 -15.36
C ALA A 162 3.63 12.42 -15.19
N ILE A 163 2.87 11.31 -15.25
CA ILE A 163 3.37 9.93 -15.27
C ILE A 163 3.88 9.52 -16.66
N ALA A 164 3.45 10.23 -17.72
CA ALA A 164 3.70 9.82 -19.10
C ALA A 164 5.19 9.85 -19.50
N ASP A 165 6.02 10.63 -18.80
CA ASP A 165 7.45 10.73 -19.11
C ASP A 165 8.26 9.58 -18.49
N ASP A 166 7.89 9.10 -17.29
CA ASP A 166 8.53 7.94 -16.67
C ASP A 166 7.58 7.20 -15.71
N VAL A 167 7.27 5.94 -16.06
CA VAL A 167 6.39 5.08 -15.28
C VAL A 167 6.92 4.79 -13.87
N ARG A 168 8.25 4.87 -13.66
CA ARG A 168 8.88 4.65 -12.35
C ARG A 168 8.38 5.65 -11.31
N VAL A 169 8.05 6.88 -11.71
CA VAL A 169 7.45 7.91 -10.84
C VAL A 169 6.12 7.43 -10.26
N LEU A 170 5.25 6.82 -11.09
CA LEU A 170 3.98 6.26 -10.60
C LEU A 170 4.23 5.08 -9.65
N LEU A 171 5.17 4.20 -9.96
CA LEU A 171 5.46 3.03 -9.13
C LEU A 171 5.94 3.45 -7.73
N ILE A 172 6.86 4.42 -7.66
CA ILE A 172 7.32 4.99 -6.40
C ILE A 172 6.14 5.62 -5.64
N LYS A 173 5.27 6.37 -6.33
CA LYS A 173 4.12 7.01 -5.68
C LYS A 173 3.09 6.01 -5.14
N LEU A 174 2.87 4.90 -5.85
CA LEU A 174 2.00 3.83 -5.40
C LEU A 174 2.58 3.12 -4.17
N ALA A 175 3.89 2.90 -4.13
CA ALA A 175 4.58 2.34 -2.96
C ALA A 175 4.55 3.29 -1.75
N ASP A 176 4.80 4.59 -1.96
CA ASP A 176 4.61 5.65 -0.96
C ASP A 176 3.18 5.60 -0.39
N ARG A 177 2.16 5.63 -1.28
CA ARG A 177 0.76 5.59 -0.84
C ARG A 177 0.43 4.31 -0.08
N LEU A 178 0.95 3.15 -0.50
CA LEU A 178 0.75 1.88 0.19
C LEU A 178 1.33 1.93 1.60
N HIS A 179 2.56 2.40 1.76
CA HIS A 179 3.16 2.56 3.08
C HIS A 179 2.34 3.52 3.95
N ASN A 180 1.93 4.66 3.41
CA ASN A 180 1.10 5.63 4.14
C ASN A 180 -0.22 5.02 4.64
N MET A 181 -0.83 4.14 3.85
CA MET A 181 -2.03 3.39 4.26
C MET A 181 -1.73 2.34 5.33
N ARG A 182 -0.58 1.66 5.26
CA ARG A 182 -0.13 0.70 6.30
C ARG A 182 0.12 1.40 7.64
N THR A 183 0.60 2.65 7.62
CA THR A 183 0.91 3.45 8.81
C THR A 183 -0.14 4.52 9.14
N LEU A 184 -1.35 4.40 8.59
CA LEU A 184 -2.38 5.45 8.67
C LEU A 184 -2.81 5.76 10.11
N GLU A 185 -2.62 4.82 11.03
CA GLU A 185 -2.90 4.99 12.46
C GLU A 185 -2.05 6.07 13.15
N PHE A 186 -0.90 6.46 12.57
CA PHE A 186 -0.06 7.54 13.08
C PHE A 186 -0.43 8.91 12.50
N VAL A 187 -1.28 8.95 11.47
CA VAL A 187 -1.75 10.19 10.84
C VAL A 187 -2.88 10.81 11.67
N PRO A 188 -3.00 12.15 11.75
CA PRO A 188 -4.11 12.80 12.45
C PRO A 188 -5.49 12.32 11.95
N PRO A 189 -6.47 12.04 12.84
CA PRO A 189 -7.79 11.50 12.46
C PRO A 189 -8.50 12.29 11.37
N ALA A 190 -8.38 13.63 11.40
CA ALA A 190 -8.96 14.53 10.39
C ALA A 190 -8.48 14.26 8.96
N SER A 191 -7.25 13.74 8.80
CA SER A 191 -6.67 13.42 7.49
C SER A 191 -6.88 11.97 7.06
N ARG A 192 -7.11 11.03 7.99
CA ARG A 192 -7.20 9.59 7.69
C ARG A 192 -8.29 9.28 6.68
N ARG A 193 -9.50 9.81 6.91
CA ARG A 193 -10.64 9.58 6.02
C ARG A 193 -10.34 10.07 4.61
N ARG A 194 -9.81 11.30 4.49
CA ARG A 194 -9.45 11.90 3.20
C ARG A 194 -8.42 11.04 2.44
N ILE A 195 -7.37 10.59 3.13
CA ILE A 195 -6.32 9.76 2.53
C ILE A 195 -6.90 8.43 2.05
N ALA A 196 -7.75 7.79 2.85
CA ALA A 196 -8.40 6.53 2.48
C ALA A 196 -9.38 6.67 1.30
N GLU A 197 -10.14 7.78 1.24
CA GLU A 197 -11.02 8.11 0.11
C GLU A 197 -10.20 8.30 -1.17
N GLU A 198 -9.14 9.09 -1.12
CA GLU A 198 -8.24 9.33 -2.24
C GLU A 198 -7.58 8.03 -2.73
N THR A 199 -7.14 7.18 -1.81
CA THR A 199 -6.60 5.85 -2.10
C THR A 199 -7.58 4.99 -2.90
N LEU A 200 -8.85 4.95 -2.52
CA LEU A 200 -9.87 4.15 -3.23
C LEU A 200 -10.26 4.74 -4.58
N ASP A 201 -10.37 6.07 -4.66
CA ASP A 201 -10.86 6.73 -5.86
C ASP A 201 -9.79 6.84 -6.96
N ILE A 202 -8.51 6.93 -6.58
CA ILE A 202 -7.40 7.21 -7.49
C ILE A 202 -6.37 6.09 -7.49
N TYR A 203 -5.71 5.83 -6.36
CA TYR A 203 -4.50 4.99 -6.35
C TYR A 203 -4.77 3.50 -6.54
N ALA A 204 -5.80 2.95 -5.90
CA ALA A 204 -6.16 1.54 -6.09
C ALA A 204 -6.56 1.25 -7.55
N PRO A 205 -7.44 2.04 -8.22
CA PRO A 205 -7.69 1.89 -9.64
C PRO A 205 -6.43 2.00 -10.52
N LEU A 206 -5.50 2.90 -10.18
CA LEU A 206 -4.23 3.02 -10.91
C LEU A 206 -3.36 1.77 -10.75
N ALA A 207 -3.16 1.27 -9.53
CA ALA A 207 -2.46 0.00 -9.29
C ALA A 207 -3.10 -1.16 -10.07
N GLY A 208 -4.45 -1.21 -10.10
CA GLY A 208 -5.19 -2.18 -10.88
C GLY A 208 -4.93 -2.11 -12.39
N ARG A 209 -4.84 -0.90 -12.96
CA ARG A 209 -4.52 -0.69 -14.38
C ARG A 209 -3.08 -1.04 -14.72
N MET A 210 -2.16 -0.89 -13.76
CA MET A 210 -0.76 -1.30 -13.88
C MET A 210 -0.54 -2.82 -13.73
N GLY A 211 -1.61 -3.59 -13.52
CA GLY A 211 -1.51 -5.04 -13.28
C GLY A 211 -1.07 -5.41 -11.87
N MET A 212 -0.93 -4.43 -10.97
CA MET A 212 -0.47 -4.63 -9.58
C MET A 212 -1.66 -5.03 -8.68
N GLN A 213 -2.17 -6.24 -8.87
CA GLN A 213 -3.39 -6.71 -8.21
C GLN A 213 -3.25 -6.79 -6.68
N ASP A 214 -2.12 -7.30 -6.18
CA ASP A 214 -1.89 -7.46 -4.74
C ASP A 214 -1.85 -6.10 -4.04
N MET A 215 -1.13 -5.14 -4.62
CA MET A 215 -1.09 -3.75 -4.13
C MET A 215 -2.47 -3.09 -4.18
N ARG A 216 -3.22 -3.26 -5.28
CA ARG A 216 -4.59 -2.74 -5.37
C ARG A 216 -5.45 -3.28 -4.23
N GLU A 217 -5.43 -4.60 -4.04
CA GLU A 217 -6.26 -5.27 -3.04
C GLU A 217 -5.92 -4.83 -1.62
N GLU A 218 -4.64 -4.63 -1.33
CA GLU A 218 -4.21 -4.12 -0.04
C GLU A 218 -4.62 -2.65 0.18
N LEU A 219 -4.46 -1.79 -0.83
CA LEU A 219 -4.94 -0.40 -0.78
C LEU A 219 -6.46 -0.34 -0.55
N GLU A 220 -7.22 -1.20 -1.25
CA GLU A 220 -8.67 -1.32 -1.09
C GLU A 220 -9.07 -1.75 0.32
N ASP A 221 -8.41 -2.76 0.87
CA ASP A 221 -8.70 -3.29 2.21
C ASP A 221 -8.40 -2.26 3.32
N LEU A 222 -7.22 -1.64 3.27
CA LEU A 222 -6.79 -0.63 4.24
C LEU A 222 -7.71 0.60 4.21
N SER A 223 -8.12 1.02 3.01
CA SER A 223 -9.08 2.12 2.88
C SER A 223 -10.46 1.73 3.36
N PHE A 224 -10.97 0.54 3.01
CA PHE A 224 -12.30 0.10 3.43
C PHE A 224 -12.42 0.04 4.95
N ARG A 225 -11.41 -0.55 5.61
CA ARG A 225 -11.30 -0.59 7.08
C ARG A 225 -11.34 0.80 7.71
N THR A 226 -10.80 1.81 7.03
CA THR A 226 -10.74 3.19 7.52
C THR A 226 -12.05 3.95 7.28
N LEU A 227 -12.69 3.73 6.13
CA LEU A 227 -13.88 4.49 5.74
C LEU A 227 -15.17 3.99 6.38
N ASP A 228 -15.28 2.67 6.55
CA ASP A 228 -16.45 2.00 7.10
C ASP A 228 -16.03 0.76 7.93
N PRO A 229 -15.56 0.98 9.17
CA PRO A 229 -15.08 -0.11 10.03
C PRO A 229 -16.19 -1.08 10.43
N GLU A 230 -17.45 -0.61 10.50
CA GLU A 230 -18.60 -1.44 10.85
C GLU A 230 -18.91 -2.43 9.72
N ALA A 231 -19.07 -1.94 8.48
CA ALA A 231 -19.28 -2.80 7.33
C ALA A 231 -18.11 -3.76 7.10
N TYR A 232 -16.87 -3.28 7.30
CA TYR A 232 -15.67 -4.11 7.25
C TYR A 232 -15.75 -5.30 8.22
N SER A 233 -16.11 -5.03 9.48
CA SER A 233 -16.25 -6.05 10.52
C SER A 233 -17.31 -7.10 10.17
N VAL A 234 -18.48 -6.67 9.67
CA VAL A 234 -19.57 -7.57 9.26
C VAL A 234 -19.14 -8.48 8.11
N VAL A 235 -18.48 -7.91 7.08
CA VAL A 235 -18.00 -8.68 5.93
C VAL A 235 -16.92 -9.69 6.37
N MET A 236 -16.01 -9.27 7.26
CA MET A 236 -14.97 -10.15 7.80
C MET A 236 -15.54 -11.33 8.59
N GLN A 237 -16.48 -11.08 9.51
CA GLN A 237 -17.14 -12.15 10.27
C GLN A 237 -17.83 -13.17 9.36
N ARG A 238 -18.52 -12.70 8.32
CA ARG A 238 -19.15 -13.57 7.33
C ARG A 238 -18.11 -14.39 6.57
N LEU A 239 -17.04 -13.76 6.12
CA LEU A 239 -15.93 -14.43 5.43
C LEU A 239 -15.28 -15.51 6.30
N ASP A 240 -14.98 -15.20 7.55
CA ASP A 240 -14.36 -16.15 8.49
C ASP A 240 -15.28 -17.35 8.75
N SER A 241 -16.59 -17.09 8.95
CA SER A 241 -17.57 -18.16 9.13
C SER A 241 -17.71 -19.08 7.91
N LEU A 242 -17.52 -18.55 6.69
CA LEU A 242 -17.57 -19.32 5.45
C LEU A 242 -16.27 -20.09 5.22
N ALA A 243 -15.13 -19.47 5.55
CA ALA A 243 -13.83 -20.11 5.48
C ALA A 243 -13.76 -21.32 6.43
N GLU A 244 -14.29 -21.20 7.65
CA GLU A 244 -14.34 -22.30 8.60
C GLU A 244 -15.19 -23.46 8.11
N ARG A 245 -16.41 -23.16 7.64
CA ARG A 245 -17.35 -24.16 7.12
C ARG A 245 -16.79 -24.91 5.91
N ASN A 246 -16.05 -24.22 5.05
CA ASN A 246 -15.54 -24.78 3.80
C ASN A 246 -14.09 -25.28 3.89
N ARG A 247 -13.45 -25.23 5.07
CA ARG A 247 -12.02 -25.56 5.22
C ARG A 247 -11.69 -26.96 4.70
N ASN A 248 -12.48 -27.95 5.12
CA ASN A 248 -12.28 -29.35 4.71
C ASN A 248 -12.58 -29.54 3.21
N LEU A 249 -13.63 -28.89 2.69
CA LEU A 249 -14.01 -28.97 1.29
C LEU A 249 -12.94 -28.38 0.36
N ILE A 250 -12.39 -27.21 0.71
CA ILE A 250 -11.34 -26.56 -0.09
C ILE A 250 -10.09 -27.45 -0.11
N GLY A 251 -9.66 -27.98 1.04
CA GLY A 251 -8.51 -28.88 1.11
C GLY A 251 -8.71 -30.19 0.32
N GLU A 252 -9.94 -30.72 0.31
CA GLU A 252 -10.27 -31.90 -0.49
C GLU A 252 -10.19 -31.59 -1.99
N ILE A 253 -10.77 -30.47 -2.44
CA ILE A 253 -10.73 -30.02 -3.85
C ILE A 253 -9.28 -29.78 -4.29
N GLU A 254 -8.47 -29.09 -3.47
CA GLU A 254 -7.04 -28.86 -3.74
C GLU A 254 -6.28 -30.18 -3.93
N SER A 255 -6.50 -31.15 -3.04
CA SER A 255 -5.86 -32.47 -3.10
C SER A 255 -6.29 -33.26 -4.33
N GLN A 256 -7.59 -33.29 -4.63
CA GLN A 256 -8.13 -34.00 -5.80
C GLN A 256 -7.61 -33.40 -7.11
N LEU A 257 -7.64 -32.07 -7.24
CA LEU A 257 -7.11 -31.38 -8.42
C LEU A 257 -5.61 -31.61 -8.58
N SER A 258 -4.83 -31.49 -7.49
CA SER A 258 -3.38 -31.70 -7.54
C SER A 258 -3.03 -33.13 -7.97
N LYS A 259 -3.73 -34.14 -7.44
CA LYS A 259 -3.55 -35.54 -7.84
C LYS A 259 -3.91 -35.76 -9.30
N ASN A 260 -5.00 -35.18 -9.78
CA ASN A 260 -5.43 -35.33 -11.17
C ASN A 260 -4.45 -34.66 -12.14
N LEU A 261 -3.94 -33.47 -11.81
CA LEU A 261 -2.92 -32.78 -12.62
C LEU A 261 -1.64 -33.61 -12.69
N GLN A 262 -1.17 -34.12 -11.55
CA GLN A 262 0.03 -34.96 -11.50
C GLN A 262 -0.13 -36.27 -12.29
N LYS A 263 -1.30 -36.93 -12.21
CA LYS A 263 -1.60 -38.14 -12.99
C LYS A 263 -1.56 -37.90 -14.50
N ASN A 264 -1.86 -36.69 -14.95
CA ASN A 264 -1.83 -36.30 -16.36
C ASN A 264 -0.48 -35.66 -16.77
N GLY A 265 0.55 -35.75 -15.92
CA GLY A 265 1.88 -35.22 -16.21
C GLY A 265 1.97 -33.69 -16.16
N VAL A 266 0.99 -33.00 -15.56
CA VAL A 266 0.97 -31.54 -15.44
C VAL A 266 1.53 -31.13 -14.08
N THR A 267 2.66 -30.42 -14.08
CA THR A 267 3.24 -29.80 -12.89
C THR A 267 2.56 -28.46 -12.63
N ALA A 268 1.74 -28.39 -11.57
CA ALA A 268 1.01 -27.18 -11.20
C ALA A 268 0.85 -27.07 -9.68
N ARG A 269 0.65 -25.83 -9.20
CA ARG A 269 0.33 -25.54 -7.79
C ARG A 269 -1.15 -25.15 -7.68
N VAL A 270 -1.90 -25.90 -6.89
CA VAL A 270 -3.32 -25.62 -6.61
C VAL A 270 -3.45 -25.11 -5.18
N TYR A 271 -4.15 -24.00 -5.00
CA TYR A 271 -4.46 -23.44 -3.69
C TYR A 271 -5.74 -22.60 -3.74
N GLY A 272 -6.46 -22.56 -2.64
CA GLY A 272 -7.66 -21.77 -2.44
C GLY A 272 -7.31 -20.31 -2.19
N ARG A 273 -8.01 -19.42 -2.89
CA ARG A 273 -7.86 -17.98 -2.71
C ARG A 273 -9.06 -17.40 -1.97
N ARG A 274 -8.80 -16.78 -0.82
CA ARG A 274 -9.82 -15.99 -0.10
C ARG A 274 -10.11 -14.71 -0.88
N LYS A 275 -11.39 -14.36 -1.00
CA LYS A 275 -11.81 -13.09 -1.60
C LYS A 275 -11.58 -11.94 -0.63
N GLN A 276 -11.20 -10.79 -1.16
CA GLN A 276 -11.01 -9.58 -0.36
C GLN A 276 -12.33 -8.99 0.14
N PRO A 277 -12.36 -8.44 1.38
CA PRO A 277 -13.56 -7.84 1.96
C PRO A 277 -14.17 -6.74 1.10
N PHE A 278 -13.37 -5.79 0.62
CA PHE A 278 -13.85 -4.67 -0.19
C PHE A 278 -14.53 -5.14 -1.48
N SER A 279 -13.93 -6.09 -2.20
CA SER A 279 -14.50 -6.69 -3.41
C SER A 279 -15.85 -7.38 -3.19
N ILE A 280 -16.08 -7.93 -1.99
CA ILE A 280 -17.37 -8.53 -1.62
C ILE A 280 -18.38 -7.44 -1.30
N TRP A 281 -17.97 -6.46 -0.51
CA TRP A 281 -18.81 -5.33 -0.12
C TRP A 281 -19.34 -4.58 -1.37
N THR A 282 -18.47 -4.25 -2.33
CA THR A 282 -18.88 -3.60 -3.59
C THR A 282 -19.85 -4.45 -4.40
N LYS A 283 -19.77 -5.79 -4.32
CA LYS A 283 -20.72 -6.69 -4.99
C LYS A 283 -22.06 -6.80 -4.26
N MET A 284 -22.07 -6.61 -2.95
CA MET A 284 -23.29 -6.57 -2.15
C MET A 284 -24.04 -5.27 -2.36
N GLU A 285 -23.34 -4.13 -2.46
CA GLU A 285 -23.94 -2.81 -2.66
C GLU A 285 -24.54 -2.63 -4.07
N ARG A 286 -23.94 -3.26 -5.08
CA ARG A 286 -24.43 -3.19 -6.48
C ARG A 286 -25.60 -4.13 -6.78
N LYS A 287 -25.98 -4.99 -5.85
CA LYS A 287 -27.06 -5.98 -5.99
C LYS A 287 -28.27 -5.53 -5.21
#